data_AF-R9M5J1-F1
#
_entry.id   AF-R9M5J1-F1
#
_cell.length_a   1.000
_cell.length_b   1.000
_cell.length_c   1.000
_cell.angle_alpha   90.00
_cell.angle_beta   90.00
_cell.angle_gamma   90.00
#
_symmetry.space_group_name_H-M   'P 1'
#
loop_
_entity.id
_entity.type
_entity.pdbx_description
1 polymer ?
#
loop_
_entity_poly.entity_id
_entity_poly.type
_entity_poly.pdbx_seq_one_letter_code
_entity_poly.pdbx_strand_id
1 'polypeptide(L)' 'MSGVNAKNEIRYILVTRTLEDMAQAGFLTAEELAVAKHLAVQKYRPSAVWE' A
#
# COMPACT_ATOMS: atom_id res chain seq x y z
N MET A 1 17.90 -5.47 7.82
CA MET A 1 16.73 -4.59 7.95
C MET A 1 16.61 -4.12 9.39
N SER A 2 16.76 -2.83 9.67
CA SER A 2 16.42 -2.25 10.98
C SER A 2 14.93 -2.52 11.27
N GLY A 3 14.56 -2.85 12.52
CA GLY A 3 13.19 -3.30 12.85
C GLY A 3 12.04 -2.35 12.44
N VAL A 4 12.34 -1.06 12.26
CA VAL A 4 11.39 -0.05 11.76
C VAL A 4 11.01 -0.30 10.30
N ASN A 5 11.94 -0.77 9.46
CA ASN A 5 11.68 -1.00 8.04
C ASN A 5 10.73 -2.20 7.83
N ALA A 6 10.96 -3.30 8.57
CA ALA A 6 10.12 -4.49 8.49
C ALA A 6 8.65 -4.21 8.85
N LYS A 7 8.41 -3.39 9.89
CA LYS A 7 7.05 -3.01 10.30
C LYS A 7 6.34 -2.13 9.26
N ASN A 8 7.07 -1.27 8.57
CA ASN A 8 6.49 -0.45 7.50
C ASN A 8 6.19 -1.31 6.26
N GLU A 9 7.07 -2.24 5.92
CA GLU A 9 6.89 -3.17 4.80
C GLU A 9 5.62 -4.04 4.99
N ILE A 10 5.46 -4.63 6.18
CA ILE A 10 4.27 -5.45 6.50
C ILE A 10 3.00 -4.60 6.42
N ARG A 11 3.02 -3.38 6.96
CA ARG A 11 1.85 -2.47 6.90
C ARG A 11 1.52 -2.05 5.47
N TYR A 12 2.54 -1.77 4.66
CA TYR A 12 2.36 -1.46 3.25
C TYR A 12 1.68 -2.62 2.51
N ILE A 13 2.18 -3.85 2.67
CA ILE A 13 1.60 -5.05 2.03
C ILE A 13 0.14 -5.24 2.45
N LEU A 14 -0.16 -5.14 3.75
CA LEU A 14 -1.52 -5.31 4.25
C LEU A 14 -2.47 -4.25 3.66
N VAL A 15 -2.08 -2.97 3.71
CA VAL A 15 -2.90 -1.88 3.18
C VAL A 15 -3.12 -2.03 1.68
N THR A 16 -2.08 -2.30 0.90
CA THR A 16 -2.20 -2.43 -0.56
C THR A 16 -3.11 -3.58 -0.96
N ARG A 17 -3.02 -4.74 -0.28
CA ARG A 17 -3.92 -5.87 -0.52
C ARG A 17 -5.37 -5.55 -0.17
N THR A 18 -5.61 -4.92 0.97
CA THR A 18 -6.97 -4.51 1.36
C THR A 18 -7.56 -3.52 0.35
N LEU A 19 -6.78 -2.58 -0.17
CA LEU A 19 -7.23 -1.64 -1.20
C LEU A 19 -7.59 -2.38 -2.50
N GLU A 20 -6.82 -3.38 -2.90
CA GLU A 20 -7.14 -4.23 -4.06
C GLU A 20 -8.44 -5.02 -3.87
N ASP A 21 -8.62 -5.63 -2.70
CA ASP A 21 -9.86 -6.35 -2.35
C ASP A 21 -11.07 -5.41 -2.36
N MET A 22 -10.92 -4.18 -1.84
CA MET A 22 -11.97 -3.16 -1.85
C MET A 22 -12.34 -2.73 -3.28
N ALA A 23 -11.36 -2.55 -4.17
CA ALA A 23 -11.62 -2.24 -5.57
C ALA A 23 -12.32 -3.41 -6.28
N GLN A 24 -11.89 -4.65 -6.01
CA GLN A 24 -12.53 -5.85 -6.56
C GLN A 24 -13.99 -6.00 -6.08
N ALA A 25 -14.28 -5.61 -4.85
CA ALA A 25 -15.62 -5.59 -4.31
C ALA A 25 -16.46 -4.35 -4.73
N GLY A 26 -15.89 -3.45 -5.53
CA GLY A 26 -16.59 -2.27 -6.07
C GLY A 26 -16.69 -1.09 -5.11
N PHE A 27 -15.97 -1.10 -3.98
CA PHE A 27 -15.91 0.02 -3.04
C PHE A 27 -15.00 1.15 -3.50
N LEU A 28 -14.08 0.86 -4.43
CA LEU A 28 -13.16 1.84 -5.01
C LEU A 28 -13.19 1.69 -6.52
N THR A 29 -13.23 2.83 -7.21
CA THR A 29 -12.90 2.88 -8.63
C THR A 29 -11.40 2.61 -8.85
N ALA A 30 -11.03 2.30 -10.09
CA ALA A 30 -9.62 2.12 -10.45
C ALA A 30 -8.77 3.38 -10.18
N GLU A 31 -9.35 4.57 -10.34
CA GLU A 31 -8.68 5.84 -10.06
C GLU A 31 -8.46 6.04 -8.56
N GLU A 32 -9.50 5.80 -7.75
CA GLU A 32 -9.39 5.88 -6.28
C GLU A 32 -8.39 4.85 -5.73
N LEU A 33 -8.35 3.64 -6.30
CA LEU A 33 -7.34 2.64 -5.96
C LEU A 33 -5.92 3.15 -6.27
N ALA A 34 -5.71 3.75 -7.44
CA ALA A 34 -4.40 4.27 -7.83
C ALA A 34 -3.94 5.39 -6.87
N VAL A 35 -4.83 6.31 -6.52
CA VAL A 35 -4.56 7.38 -5.54
C VAL A 35 -4.26 6.78 -4.16
N ALA A 36 -5.06 5.83 -3.69
CA ALA A 36 -4.86 5.21 -2.38
C ALA A 36 -3.53 4.44 -2.28
N LYS A 37 -3.15 3.71 -3.34
CA LYS A 37 -1.84 3.05 -3.43
C LYS A 37 -0.69 4.06 -3.42
N HIS A 38 -0.82 5.18 -4.14
CA HIS A 38 0.18 6.24 -4.11
C HIS A 38 0.36 6.81 -2.69
N LEU A 39 -0.74 7.09 -1.99
CA LEU A 39 -0.70 7.55 -0.59
C LEU A 39 -0.06 6.52 0.34
N ALA A 40 -0.30 5.23 0.14
CA ALA A 40 0.33 4.16 0.91
C ALA A 40 1.87 4.13 0.71
N VAL A 41 2.34 4.29 -0.53
CA VAL A 41 3.78 4.38 -0.83
C VAL A 41 4.42 5.57 -0.11
N GLN A 42 3.79 6.75 -0.16
CA GLN A 42 4.30 7.95 0.51
C GLN A 42 4.38 7.80 2.03
N LYS A 43 3.37 7.15 2.63
CA LYS A 43 3.24 6.98 4.08
C LYS A 43 4.21 5.95 4.64
N TYR A 44 4.34 4.80 3.99
CA TYR A 44 5.10 3.67 4.52
C TYR A 44 6.53 3.60 3.98
N ARG A 45 6.80 4.26 2.83
CA ARG A 45 8.10 4.29 2.16
C ARG A 45 8.73 2.88 2.05
N PRO A 46 8.00 1.91 1.45
CA PRO A 46 8.48 0.53 1.35
C PRO A 46 9.76 0.47 0.51
N SER A 47 10.75 -0.30 0.94
CA SER A 47 12.04 -0.35 0.24
C SER A 47 11.90 -0.89 -1.18
N ALA A 48 10.97 -1.81 -1.41
CA ALA A 48 10.74 -2.47 -2.71
C ALA A 48 10.22 -1.55 -3.85
N VAL A 49 9.87 -0.29 -3.56
CA VAL A 49 9.39 0.68 -4.57
C VAL A 49 10.45 1.73 -4.92
N TRP A 50 11.47 1.90 -4.06
CA TRP A 50 12.48 2.95 -4.20
C TRP A 50 13.90 2.42 -4.53
N GLU A 51 14.04 1.09 -4.67
CA GLU A 51 15.20 0.40 -5.25
C GLU A 51 15.01 0.19 -6.76
#